data_AF-A0A668A6M1-F1
#
_entry.id   AF-A0A668A6M1-F1
#
_cell.length_a   1.000
_cell.length_b   1.000
_cell.length_c   1.000
_cell.angle_alpha   90.00
_cell.angle_beta   90.00
_cell.angle_gamma   90.00
#
_symmetry.space_group_name_H-M   'P 1'
#
loop_
_entity.id
_entity.type
_entity.pdbx_description
1 polymer ?
#
loop_
_entity_poly.entity_id
_entity_poly.type
_entity_poly.pdbx_seq_one_letter_code
_entity_poly.pdbx_strand_id
1 'polypeptide(L)'
;MQHRLLLFLKKSVKREPCAEQLLALAFKNGTKYGQLSRCQQGGCLTCSDYNGCLSCKPRFFMHLERIGMKQIGVCMTSCPPGFYGTRSPDRNTCTKCRPECDSCFNKNFCTRCRAGYYLHLGKCQESCPEGLVRSDTQRECVGEWSEWSPCSRSGRTCGFKRGQETRTRQVLQYPSPFGKPCPEISEIKECLVKRRRCPGKYSKNNEEEREKKSFNSAMVTYGNMACLNCL
;
A
#
# COMPACT_ATOMS: atom_id res chain seq x y z
N MET A 1 -56.61 -23.36 -28.63
CA MET A 1 -55.86 -24.32 -27.81
C MET A 1 -54.38 -24.00 -28.01
N GLN A 2 -53.73 -23.37 -27.02
CA GLN A 2 -52.62 -23.99 -26.28
C GLN A 2 -51.38 -24.20 -27.19
N HIS A 3 -50.22 -23.58 -26.99
CA HIS A 3 -49.51 -23.37 -25.74
C HIS A 3 -48.41 -22.29 -25.90
N ARG A 4 -48.15 -21.58 -24.79
CA ARG A 4 -47.02 -20.69 -24.48
C ARG A 4 -45.66 -21.30 -24.85
N LEU A 5 -44.68 -20.49 -25.27
CA LEU A 5 -43.64 -19.98 -24.36
C LEU A 5 -42.77 -18.91 -25.05
N LEU A 6 -42.76 -17.71 -24.45
CA LEU A 6 -41.83 -16.62 -24.75
C LEU A 6 -40.39 -17.06 -24.45
N LEU A 7 -39.51 -17.00 -25.45
CA LEU A 7 -38.07 -17.01 -25.21
C LEU A 7 -37.58 -15.57 -25.03
N PHE A 8 -37.10 -15.34 -23.82
CA PHE A 8 -36.56 -14.12 -23.28
C PHE A 8 -35.35 -13.60 -24.08
N LEU A 9 -35.34 -12.28 -24.26
CA LEU A 9 -34.20 -11.44 -24.55
C LEU A 9 -32.98 -11.83 -23.68
N LYS A 10 -31.97 -12.45 -24.30
CA LYS A 10 -30.59 -12.38 -23.77
C LYS A 10 -29.82 -11.31 -24.54
N LYS A 11 -29.76 -10.13 -23.92
CA LYS A 11 -28.69 -9.16 -24.10
C LYS A 11 -27.35 -9.87 -23.91
N SER A 12 -26.64 -10.13 -25.00
CA SER A 12 -25.22 -10.49 -24.94
C SER A 12 -24.41 -9.22 -25.07
N VAL A 13 -23.94 -8.77 -23.91
CA VAL A 13 -22.99 -7.69 -23.67
C VAL A 13 -21.78 -7.86 -24.59
N LYS A 14 -21.40 -6.77 -25.27
CA LYS A 14 -20.13 -6.61 -26.00
C LYS A 14 -18.97 -6.99 -25.06
N ARG A 15 -18.27 -8.08 -25.36
CA ARG A 15 -16.90 -8.34 -24.87
C ARG A 15 -15.93 -7.90 -25.97
N GLU A 16 -15.05 -6.98 -25.62
CA GLU A 16 -13.90 -6.58 -26.40
C GLU A 16 -13.00 -7.79 -26.69
N PRO A 17 -12.49 -7.98 -27.92
CA PRO A 17 -11.30 -8.77 -28.16
C PRO A 17 -10.14 -7.81 -28.46
N CYS A 18 -9.47 -7.33 -27.42
CA CYS A 18 -8.20 -6.63 -27.54
C CYS A 18 -7.09 -7.52 -26.96
N ALA A 19 -6.78 -8.64 -27.61
CA ALA A 19 -5.65 -9.48 -27.18
C ALA A 19 -5.09 -10.50 -28.20
N GLU A 20 -5.62 -10.67 -29.42
CA GLU A 20 -5.08 -11.70 -30.34
C GLU A 20 -5.00 -11.26 -31.80
N GLN A 21 -4.24 -10.19 -32.09
CA GLN A 21 -3.91 -9.89 -33.50
C GLN A 21 -2.59 -9.14 -33.74
N LEU A 22 -1.58 -9.30 -32.87
CA LEU A 22 -0.24 -8.74 -33.08
C LEU A 22 0.89 -9.78 -33.01
N LEU A 23 0.68 -10.98 -33.58
CA LEU A 23 1.77 -11.96 -33.72
C LEU A 23 2.20 -12.23 -35.17
N ALA A 24 1.86 -11.37 -36.14
CA ALA A 24 2.12 -11.65 -37.56
C ALA A 24 2.79 -10.51 -38.36
N LEU A 25 3.58 -9.64 -37.72
CA LEU A 25 4.35 -8.59 -38.44
C LEU A 25 5.81 -8.44 -37.99
N ALA A 26 6.46 -9.53 -37.54
CA ALA A 26 7.89 -9.52 -37.20
C ALA A 26 8.74 -10.55 -37.97
N PHE A 27 8.37 -10.87 -39.21
CA PHE A 27 9.10 -11.85 -40.06
C PHE A 27 9.59 -11.31 -41.40
N LYS A 28 9.82 -9.99 -41.54
CA LYS A 28 10.43 -9.41 -42.75
C LYS A 28 11.36 -8.24 -42.48
N ASN A 29 12.27 -8.39 -41.53
CA ASN A 29 13.56 -7.68 -41.54
C ASN A 29 14.53 -8.52 -40.71
N GLY A 30 15.50 -9.14 -41.39
CA GLY A 30 16.61 -9.84 -40.75
C GLY A 30 17.52 -8.85 -40.03
N THR A 31 17.08 -8.36 -38.88
CA THR A 31 17.97 -7.77 -37.89
C THR A 31 18.54 -8.91 -37.07
N LYS A 32 19.86 -9.07 -37.13
CA LYS A 32 20.62 -9.92 -36.21
C LYS A 32 20.20 -9.61 -34.77
N TYR A 33 19.37 -10.46 -34.16
CA TYR A 33 19.44 -10.69 -32.72
C TYR A 33 20.70 -11.52 -32.45
N GLY A 34 21.85 -10.93 -32.79
CA GLY A 34 23.12 -11.38 -32.26
C GLY A 34 23.02 -11.16 -30.76
N GLN A 35 23.13 -12.25 -30.02
CA GLN A 35 23.41 -12.33 -28.59
C GLN A 35 24.26 -11.13 -28.15
N LEU A 36 23.60 -10.04 -27.72
CA LEU A 36 24.26 -8.84 -27.26
C LEU A 36 25.08 -9.29 -26.05
N SER A 37 26.41 -9.18 -26.12
CA SER A 37 27.26 -9.65 -25.05
C SER A 37 26.78 -9.01 -23.74
N ARG A 38 26.57 -9.82 -22.70
CA ARG A 38 26.15 -9.35 -21.36
C ARG A 38 27.11 -8.31 -20.75
N CYS A 39 28.26 -8.13 -21.37
CA CYS A 39 29.25 -7.09 -21.08
C CYS A 39 28.93 -5.70 -21.64
N GLN A 40 28.00 -5.58 -22.59
CA GLN A 40 27.67 -4.32 -23.24
C GLN A 40 26.59 -3.52 -22.47
N GLN A 41 26.12 -4.05 -21.33
CA GLN A 41 25.26 -3.32 -20.41
C GLN A 41 26.04 -2.19 -19.72
N GLY A 42 25.56 -0.96 -19.89
CA GLY A 42 26.13 0.22 -19.24
C GLY A 42 26.15 0.06 -17.72
N GLY A 43 27.36 0.09 -17.12
CA GLY A 43 27.54 -0.06 -15.68
C GLY A 43 28.60 -1.08 -15.28
N CYS A 44 28.99 -1.98 -16.18
CA CYS A 44 30.10 -2.92 -15.96
C CYS A 44 31.46 -2.30 -16.30
N LEU A 45 32.49 -2.55 -15.48
CA LEU A 45 33.89 -2.15 -15.72
C LEU A 45 34.70 -3.29 -16.35
N THR A 46 34.63 -4.47 -15.74
CA THR A 46 35.32 -5.67 -16.19
C THR A 46 34.32 -6.82 -16.29
N CYS A 47 34.44 -7.64 -17.32
CA CYS A 47 33.48 -8.69 -17.58
C CYS A 47 34.13 -9.96 -18.13
N SER A 48 33.36 -11.05 -18.13
CA SER A 48 33.71 -12.34 -18.72
C SER A 48 32.49 -12.98 -19.36
N ASP A 49 32.69 -13.79 -20.39
CA ASP A 49 31.58 -14.45 -21.09
C ASP A 49 30.83 -15.47 -20.20
N TYR A 50 31.54 -16.07 -19.25
CA TYR A 50 30.98 -17.06 -18.33
C TYR A 50 30.33 -16.39 -17.12
N ASN A 51 31.03 -15.53 -16.39
CA ASN A 51 30.51 -15.00 -15.14
C ASN A 51 29.74 -13.69 -15.31
N GLY A 52 29.62 -13.17 -16.53
CA GLY A 52 29.04 -11.86 -16.78
C GLY A 52 29.94 -10.75 -16.26
N CYS A 53 29.35 -9.71 -15.68
CA CYS A 53 30.13 -8.63 -15.09
C CYS A 53 30.89 -9.10 -13.85
N LEU A 54 32.15 -8.69 -13.71
CA LEU A 54 33.02 -9.00 -12.57
C LEU A 54 33.14 -7.80 -11.62
N SER A 55 33.13 -6.58 -12.15
CA SER A 55 33.18 -5.34 -11.37
C SER A 55 32.25 -4.27 -11.94
N CYS A 56 31.50 -3.61 -11.07
CA CYS A 56 30.58 -2.55 -11.45
C CYS A 56 31.20 -1.16 -11.26
N LYS A 57 30.74 -0.19 -12.04
CA LYS A 57 31.02 1.23 -11.80
C LYS A 57 30.51 1.64 -10.40
N PRO A 58 31.16 2.60 -9.71
CA PRO A 58 30.86 2.93 -8.31
C PRO A 58 29.41 3.32 -7.97
N ARG A 59 28.59 3.73 -8.96
CA ARG A 59 27.17 4.09 -8.76
C ARG A 59 26.20 2.92 -8.90
N PHE A 60 26.67 1.76 -9.35
CA PHE A 60 25.84 0.60 -9.64
C PHE A 60 25.96 -0.43 -8.52
N PHE A 61 24.93 -1.27 -8.40
CA PHE A 61 24.88 -2.42 -7.50
C PHE A 61 25.11 -3.70 -8.29
N MET A 62 26.02 -4.53 -7.79
CA MET A 62 26.28 -5.86 -8.29
C MET A 62 25.19 -6.82 -7.81
N HIS A 63 24.47 -7.44 -8.74
CA HIS A 63 23.51 -8.51 -8.49
C HIS A 63 23.98 -9.80 -9.14
N LEU A 64 23.76 -10.92 -8.45
CA LEU A 64 24.11 -12.24 -8.95
C LEU A 64 22.85 -12.98 -9.39
N GLU A 65 22.60 -12.99 -10.69
CA GLU A 65 21.48 -13.67 -11.32
C GLU A 65 21.77 -15.18 -11.44
N ARG A 66 20.86 -16.03 -10.94
CA ARG A 66 20.98 -17.49 -11.04
C ARG A 66 20.17 -18.01 -12.22
N ILE A 67 20.83 -18.65 -13.18
CA ILE A 67 20.20 -19.30 -14.35
C ILE A 67 20.61 -20.76 -14.35
N GLY A 68 19.70 -21.62 -13.89
CA GLY A 68 20.01 -23.02 -13.60
C GLY A 68 21.12 -23.14 -12.56
N MET A 69 22.25 -23.74 -12.95
CA MET A 69 23.45 -23.87 -12.11
C MET A 69 24.42 -22.70 -12.24
N LYS A 70 24.21 -21.82 -13.22
CA LYS A 70 25.12 -20.70 -13.51
C LYS A 70 24.75 -19.48 -12.67
N GLN A 71 25.76 -18.78 -12.15
CA GLN A 71 25.61 -17.51 -11.46
C GLN A 71 26.32 -16.41 -12.26
N ILE A 72 25.60 -15.35 -12.61
CA ILE A 72 26.09 -14.31 -13.53
C ILE A 72 25.97 -12.96 -12.84
N GLY A 73 27.05 -12.19 -12.86
CA GLY A 73 27.10 -10.83 -12.37
C GLY A 73 26.45 -9.84 -13.32
N VAL A 74 25.56 -9.00 -12.78
CA VAL A 74 24.86 -7.94 -13.50
C VAL A 74 24.93 -6.66 -12.66
N CYS A 75 25.22 -5.53 -13.30
CA CYS A 75 25.24 -4.22 -12.64
C CYS A 75 23.91 -3.50 -12.85
N MET A 76 23.27 -3.07 -11.78
CA MET A 76 21.99 -2.36 -11.82
C MET A 76 22.05 -1.03 -11.08
N THR A 77 21.23 -0.05 -11.48
CA THR A 77 21.12 1.24 -10.78
C THR A 77 20.32 1.13 -9.48
N SER A 78 19.44 0.13 -9.38
CA SER A 78 18.66 -0.22 -8.20
C SER A 78 18.52 -1.74 -8.10
N CYS A 79 18.40 -2.28 -6.89
CA CYS A 79 18.27 -3.72 -6.69
C CYS A 79 16.87 -4.23 -7.08
N PRO A 80 16.77 -5.46 -7.62
CA PRO A 80 15.49 -6.04 -8.01
C PRO A 80 14.60 -6.35 -6.80
N PRO A 81 13.29 -6.59 -7.00
CA PRO A 81 12.37 -6.97 -5.93
C PRO A 81 12.89 -8.16 -5.11
N GLY A 82 12.73 -8.10 -3.78
CA GLY A 82 13.28 -9.10 -2.86
C GLY A 82 14.77 -8.93 -2.52
N PHE A 83 15.42 -7.87 -3.00
CA PHE A 83 16.80 -7.52 -2.66
C PHE A 83 16.90 -6.06 -2.19
N TYR A 84 17.84 -5.81 -1.28
CA TYR A 84 18.20 -4.47 -0.83
C TYR A 84 19.65 -4.15 -1.19
N GLY A 85 19.93 -2.88 -1.45
CA GLY A 85 21.28 -2.42 -1.80
C GLY A 85 22.14 -2.23 -0.55
N THR A 86 23.33 -2.84 -0.54
CA THR A 86 24.36 -2.61 0.48
C THR A 86 25.51 -1.85 -0.16
N ARG A 87 25.91 -0.72 0.42
CA ARG A 87 27.08 0.06 -0.02
C ARG A 87 28.26 -0.27 0.89
N SER A 88 29.33 -0.80 0.30
CA SER A 88 30.59 -1.08 0.99
C SER A 88 31.70 -0.28 0.32
N PRO A 89 32.83 -0.01 1.01
CA PRO A 89 33.95 0.71 0.43
C PRO A 89 34.45 0.10 -0.89
N ASP A 90 34.37 -1.23 -1.02
CA ASP A 90 34.91 -1.95 -2.17
C ASP A 90 33.92 -2.05 -3.36
N ARG A 91 32.63 -2.21 -3.07
CA ARG A 91 31.56 -2.32 -4.10
C ARG A 91 30.18 -2.19 -3.48
N ASN A 92 29.20 -1.79 -4.29
CA ASN A 92 27.79 -1.91 -3.90
C ASN A 92 27.22 -3.25 -4.38
N THR A 93 26.44 -3.92 -3.55
CA THR A 93 25.89 -5.25 -3.84
C THR A 93 24.40 -5.31 -3.54
N CYS A 94 23.67 -6.15 -4.26
CA CYS A 94 22.29 -6.48 -3.97
C CYS A 94 22.22 -7.73 -3.09
N THR A 95 21.75 -7.55 -1.87
CA THR A 95 21.61 -8.63 -0.88
C THR A 95 20.16 -9.04 -0.77
N LYS A 96 19.90 -10.35 -0.73
CA LYS A 96 18.53 -10.87 -0.65
C LYS A 96 17.88 -10.52 0.70
N CYS A 97 16.61 -10.16 0.68
CA CYS A 97 15.79 -10.00 1.89
C CYS A 97 15.60 -11.35 2.62
N ARG A 98 15.11 -11.29 3.86
CA ARG A 98 14.71 -12.49 4.62
C ARG A 98 13.56 -13.23 3.92
N PRO A 99 13.41 -14.56 4.10
CA PRO A 99 12.40 -15.35 3.39
C PRO A 99 10.96 -14.86 3.58
N GLU A 100 10.63 -14.30 4.73
CA GLU A 100 9.28 -13.85 5.11
C GLU A 100 8.96 -12.44 4.56
N CYS A 101 9.92 -11.80 3.88
CA CYS A 101 9.88 -10.41 3.47
C CYS A 101 9.98 -10.26 1.95
N ASP A 102 9.01 -9.59 1.34
CA ASP A 102 8.98 -9.30 -0.11
C ASP A 102 9.83 -8.07 -0.46
N SER A 103 9.91 -7.09 0.44
CA SER A 103 10.70 -5.87 0.24
C SER A 103 11.28 -5.40 1.56
N CYS A 104 12.58 -5.15 1.60
CA CYS A 104 13.29 -4.75 2.80
C CYS A 104 14.18 -3.53 2.53
N PHE A 105 14.35 -2.71 3.56
CA PHE A 105 15.28 -1.59 3.54
C PHE A 105 16.71 -2.08 3.82
N ASN A 106 16.85 -2.96 4.81
CA ASN A 106 18.11 -3.62 5.14
C ASN A 106 17.84 -5.04 5.67
N LYS A 107 18.88 -5.74 6.13
CA LYS A 107 18.78 -7.12 6.65
C LYS A 107 17.77 -7.29 7.79
N ASN A 108 17.54 -6.24 8.58
CA ASN A 108 16.76 -6.27 9.81
C ASN A 108 15.42 -5.54 9.70
N PHE A 109 15.25 -4.71 8.67
CA PHE A 109 14.07 -3.87 8.49
C PHE A 109 13.37 -4.21 7.18
N CYS A 110 12.24 -4.92 7.30
CA CYS A 110 11.31 -5.21 6.23
C CYS A 110 10.31 -4.06 6.07
N THR A 111 9.97 -3.74 4.82
CA THR A 111 8.95 -2.74 4.48
C THR A 111 7.67 -3.37 3.92
N ARG A 112 7.72 -4.63 3.49
CA ARG A 112 6.56 -5.40 3.05
C ARG A 112 6.76 -6.90 3.28
N CYS A 113 5.88 -7.48 4.08
CA CYS A 113 5.87 -8.92 4.35
C CYS A 113 5.22 -9.72 3.23
N ARG A 114 5.68 -10.97 3.08
CA ARG A 114 5.06 -11.95 2.21
C ARG A 114 3.65 -12.29 2.72
N ALA A 115 2.78 -12.74 1.83
CA ALA A 115 1.46 -13.27 2.23
C ALA A 115 1.59 -14.34 3.32
N GLY A 116 0.72 -14.27 4.33
CA GLY A 116 0.77 -15.11 5.53
C GLY A 116 1.58 -14.52 6.69
N TYR A 117 2.37 -13.47 6.46
CA TYR A 117 3.12 -12.76 7.49
C TYR A 117 2.63 -11.32 7.65
N TYR A 118 2.72 -10.82 8.88
CA TYR A 118 2.28 -9.49 9.29
C TYR A 118 3.47 -8.67 9.74
N LEU A 119 3.55 -7.43 9.24
CA LEU A 119 4.63 -6.51 9.57
C LEU A 119 4.40 -5.90 10.97
N HIS A 120 5.44 -5.93 11.81
CA HIS A 120 5.47 -5.30 13.12
C HIS A 120 6.88 -4.79 13.40
N LEU A 121 7.04 -3.47 13.60
CA LEU A 121 8.32 -2.81 13.89
C LEU A 121 9.46 -3.21 12.93
N GLY A 122 9.15 -3.28 11.64
CA GLY A 122 10.13 -3.66 10.60
C GLY A 122 10.42 -5.17 10.52
N LYS A 123 9.68 -6.03 11.23
CA LYS A 123 9.85 -7.49 11.16
C LYS A 123 8.57 -8.17 10.70
N CYS A 124 8.71 -9.27 9.99
CA CYS A 124 7.59 -10.11 9.55
C CYS A 124 7.41 -11.28 10.49
N GLN A 125 6.16 -11.53 10.90
CA GLN A 125 5.79 -12.59 11.83
C GLN A 125 4.45 -13.23 11.44
N GLU A 126 4.24 -14.49 11.75
CA GLU A 126 3.01 -15.22 11.41
C GLU A 126 1.83 -14.81 12.30
N SER A 127 2.12 -14.53 13.58
CA SER A 127 1.17 -14.07 14.59
C SER A 127 1.60 -12.73 15.18
N CYS A 128 0.64 -11.85 15.45
CA CYS A 128 0.90 -10.58 16.13
C CYS A 128 1.18 -10.80 17.62
N PRO A 129 2.05 -9.98 18.25
CA PRO A 129 2.29 -10.03 19.69
C PRO A 129 1.04 -9.60 20.47
N GLU A 130 1.07 -9.83 21.78
CA GLU A 130 -0.06 -9.52 22.66
C GLU A 130 -0.53 -8.07 22.55
N GLY A 131 -1.85 -7.88 22.55
CA GLY A 131 -2.50 -6.58 22.41
C GLY A 131 -2.65 -6.08 20.97
N LEU A 132 -2.16 -6.82 19.97
CA LEU A 132 -2.28 -6.48 18.56
C LEU A 132 -3.08 -7.52 17.77
N VAL A 133 -3.77 -7.05 16.74
CA VAL A 133 -4.57 -7.88 15.83
C VAL A 133 -4.01 -7.87 14.41
N ARG A 134 -4.31 -8.92 13.65
CA ARG A 134 -3.92 -9.09 12.26
C ARG A 134 -4.80 -8.22 11.36
N SER A 135 -4.18 -7.38 10.52
CA SER A 135 -4.88 -6.64 9.47
C SER A 135 -4.56 -7.24 8.11
N ASP A 136 -5.50 -7.96 7.50
CA ASP A 136 -5.29 -8.61 6.20
C ASP A 136 -5.18 -7.61 5.04
N THR A 137 -5.90 -6.48 5.14
CA THR A 137 -5.84 -5.42 4.13
C THR A 137 -4.48 -4.75 4.08
N GLN A 138 -3.82 -4.61 5.24
CA GLN A 138 -2.54 -3.92 5.39
C GLN A 138 -1.35 -4.88 5.49
N ARG A 139 -1.59 -6.18 5.77
CA ARG A 139 -0.56 -7.19 6.09
C ARG A 139 0.38 -6.71 7.20
N GLU A 140 -0.22 -6.11 8.21
CA GLU A 140 0.43 -5.44 9.34
C GLU A 140 -0.26 -5.86 10.63
N CYS A 141 0.49 -5.80 11.73
CA CYS A 141 -0.08 -5.88 13.07
C CYS A 141 -0.53 -4.48 13.49
N VAL A 142 -1.79 -4.39 13.89
CA VAL A 142 -2.46 -3.12 14.22
C VAL A 142 -3.05 -3.21 15.62
N GLY A 143 -3.24 -2.06 16.27
CA GLY A 143 -3.95 -2.02 17.55
C GLY A 143 -5.42 -2.42 17.39
N GLU A 144 -6.01 -2.89 18.48
CA GLU A 144 -7.45 -3.15 18.54
C GLU A 144 -8.26 -1.86 18.34
N TRP A 145 -9.42 -2.02 17.70
CA TRP A 145 -10.40 -0.96 17.62
C TRP A 145 -11.01 -0.69 18.98
N SER A 146 -11.21 0.59 19.30
CA SER A 146 -12.05 0.98 20.41
C SER A 146 -13.49 0.53 20.19
N GLU A 147 -14.25 0.53 21.29
CA GLU A 147 -15.70 0.53 21.21
C GLU A 147 -16.20 1.73 20.39
N TRP A 148 -17.36 1.56 19.75
CA TRP A 148 -18.02 2.64 19.02
C TRP A 148 -18.48 3.74 19.97
N SER A 149 -18.22 5.00 19.61
CA SER A 149 -18.79 6.13 20.34
C SER A 149 -20.33 6.09 20.28
N PRO A 150 -21.02 6.72 21.24
CA PRO A 150 -22.46 6.95 21.09
C PRO A 150 -22.77 7.71 19.80
N CYS A 151 -23.89 7.36 19.16
CA CYS A 151 -24.39 8.06 17.99
C CYS A 151 -24.52 9.55 18.29
N SER A 152 -23.85 10.39 17.50
CA SER A 152 -23.80 11.84 17.71
C SER A 152 -23.95 12.62 16.41
N ARG A 153 -24.41 13.86 16.49
CA ARG A 153 -24.43 14.81 15.37
C ARG A 153 -24.00 16.18 15.85
N SER A 154 -22.94 16.72 15.27
CA SER A 154 -22.35 18.02 15.65
C SER A 154 -22.03 18.09 17.15
N GLY A 155 -21.44 17.03 17.70
CA GLY A 155 -21.05 16.93 19.12
C GLY A 155 -22.21 16.72 20.11
N ARG A 156 -23.44 16.51 19.64
CA ARG A 156 -24.63 16.26 20.49
C ARG A 156 -25.10 14.82 20.33
N THR A 157 -25.69 14.24 21.37
CA THR A 157 -26.30 12.88 21.38
C THR A 157 -27.83 12.89 21.38
N CYS A 158 -28.45 14.07 21.27
CA CYS A 158 -29.91 14.29 21.29
C CYS A 158 -30.35 15.25 20.17
N GLY A 159 -31.66 15.29 19.87
CA GLY A 159 -32.25 16.26 18.94
C GLY A 159 -32.13 15.92 17.44
N PHE A 160 -31.62 14.74 17.08
CA PHE A 160 -31.50 14.27 15.70
C PHE A 160 -32.03 12.86 15.52
N LYS A 161 -32.24 12.47 14.26
CA LYS A 161 -32.63 11.11 13.84
C LYS A 161 -31.49 10.35 13.17
N ARG A 162 -30.60 11.07 12.48
CA ARG A 162 -29.41 10.54 11.80
C ARG A 162 -28.17 11.18 12.41
N GLY A 163 -27.17 10.38 12.72
CA GLY A 163 -25.88 10.82 13.27
C GLY A 163 -24.76 9.90 12.79
N GLN A 164 -23.62 10.01 13.46
CA GLN A 164 -22.45 9.17 13.22
C GLN A 164 -21.91 8.61 14.55
N GLU A 165 -21.44 7.38 14.48
CA GLU A 165 -20.63 6.71 15.50
C GLU A 165 -19.19 6.69 14.98
N THR A 166 -18.23 6.95 15.85
CA THR A 166 -16.81 6.94 15.52
C THR A 166 -16.10 5.97 16.44
N ARG A 167 -15.17 5.18 15.90
CA ARG A 167 -14.21 4.41 16.69
C ARG A 167 -12.80 4.70 16.21
N THR A 168 -11.82 4.52 17.09
CA THR A 168 -10.41 4.76 16.79
C THR A 168 -9.59 3.55 17.22
N ARG A 169 -8.40 3.40 16.66
CA ARG A 169 -7.41 2.42 17.12
C ARG A 169 -6.08 3.09 17.39
N GLN A 170 -5.25 2.44 18.20
CA GLN A 170 -3.95 2.99 18.57
C GLN A 170 -2.95 2.97 17.41
N VAL A 171 -2.16 4.05 17.32
CA VAL A 171 -1.02 4.14 16.41
C VAL A 171 0.19 3.54 17.12
N LEU A 172 0.67 2.40 16.63
CA LEU A 172 1.81 1.69 17.24
C LEU A 172 3.14 2.40 16.99
N GLN A 173 3.24 3.11 15.86
CA GLN A 173 4.42 3.86 15.49
C GLN A 173 4.01 5.12 14.72
N TYR A 174 4.39 6.28 15.25
CA TYR A 174 4.21 7.55 14.55
C TYR A 174 5.13 7.63 13.32
N PRO A 175 4.65 8.22 12.21
CA PRO A 175 5.41 8.27 10.97
C PRO A 175 6.60 9.24 10.99
N SER A 176 7.56 8.99 10.10
CA SER A 176 8.62 9.95 9.77
C SER A 176 8.12 11.01 8.78
N PRO A 177 8.77 12.19 8.65
CA PRO A 177 8.30 13.30 7.82
C PRO A 177 8.08 13.00 6.32
N PHE A 178 8.68 11.93 5.78
CA PHE A 178 8.65 11.58 4.34
C PHE A 178 7.89 10.28 4.04
N GLY A 179 6.90 10.01 4.87
CA GLY A 179 6.09 8.82 4.83
C GLY A 179 4.94 8.73 3.81
N LYS A 180 4.30 7.55 3.68
CA LYS A 180 2.93 7.35 3.11
C LYS A 180 1.76 7.12 4.15
N PRO A 181 0.53 7.63 4.05
CA PRO A 181 -0.63 7.43 4.98
C PRO A 181 -0.71 6.27 6.03
N CYS A 182 -1.20 6.56 7.25
CA CYS A 182 -1.40 5.48 8.24
C CYS A 182 -2.40 4.50 7.72
N PRO A 183 -2.26 3.23 8.10
CA PRO A 183 -3.39 2.36 8.05
C PRO A 183 -4.57 3.04 8.78
N GLU A 184 -5.78 2.98 8.21
CA GLU A 184 -6.97 3.72 8.69
C GLU A 184 -7.09 3.72 10.22
N ILE A 185 -6.94 4.87 10.88
CA ILE A 185 -6.86 4.96 12.35
C ILE A 185 -8.19 5.33 13.02
N SER A 186 -9.15 5.78 12.22
CA SER A 186 -10.49 6.15 12.67
C SER A 186 -11.51 5.68 11.65
N GLU A 187 -12.57 5.05 12.14
CA GLU A 187 -13.67 4.59 11.32
C GLU A 187 -14.95 5.31 11.74
N ILE A 188 -15.75 5.72 10.75
CA ILE A 188 -17.00 6.45 10.97
C ILE A 188 -18.12 5.66 10.33
N LYS A 189 -19.17 5.42 11.11
CA LYS A 189 -20.36 4.69 10.68
C LYS A 189 -21.61 5.54 10.91
N GLU A 190 -22.53 5.54 9.95
CA GLU A 190 -23.82 6.20 10.13
C GLU A 190 -24.72 5.44 11.11
N CYS A 191 -25.48 6.19 11.90
CA CYS A 191 -26.39 5.65 12.90
C CYS A 191 -27.76 6.34 12.85
N LEU A 192 -28.80 5.57 13.17
CA LEU A 192 -30.18 6.03 13.24
C LEU A 192 -30.70 5.87 14.67
N VAL A 193 -31.15 6.97 15.26
CA VAL A 193 -31.65 7.00 16.65
C VAL A 193 -33.03 7.63 16.73
N LYS A 194 -33.78 7.28 17.78
CA LYS A 194 -35.04 7.96 18.09
C LYS A 194 -34.72 9.40 18.52
N ARG A 195 -35.38 10.38 17.90
CA ARG A 195 -35.16 11.80 18.20
C ARG A 195 -35.69 12.12 19.60
N ARG A 196 -34.77 12.31 20.56
CA ARG A 196 -35.08 12.76 21.93
C ARG A 196 -34.90 14.27 22.05
N ARG A 197 -35.67 14.92 22.93
CA ARG A 197 -35.44 16.33 23.29
C ARG A 197 -34.13 16.45 24.06
N CYS A 198 -33.37 17.50 23.79
CA CYS A 198 -32.15 17.78 24.53
C CYS A 198 -32.49 18.43 25.89
N PRO A 199 -31.89 17.97 27.00
CA PRO A 199 -32.00 18.66 28.28
C PRO A 199 -31.44 20.08 28.16
N GLY A 200 -32.15 21.09 28.67
CA GLY A 200 -31.67 22.48 28.72
C GLY A 200 -32.15 23.43 27.61
N LYS A 201 -33.07 23.03 26.71
CA LYS A 201 -33.71 23.97 25.78
C LYS A 201 -35.10 24.39 26.27
N TYR A 202 -35.15 25.45 27.08
CA TYR A 202 -36.33 26.33 27.08
C TYR A 202 -36.45 26.91 25.66
N SER A 203 -37.65 26.89 25.09
CA SER A 203 -37.91 27.52 23.79
C SER A 203 -37.78 29.03 23.94
N LYS A 204 -36.65 29.62 23.57
CA LYS A 204 -36.66 31.00 23.10
C LYS A 204 -37.03 30.96 21.63
N ASN A 205 -38.25 31.41 21.35
CA ASN A 205 -38.68 31.79 20.02
C ASN A 205 -37.75 32.89 19.50
N ASN A 206 -37.44 32.79 18.20
CA ASN A 206 -36.96 33.76 17.22
C ASN A 206 -36.37 35.11 17.67
N GLU A 207 -35.34 35.47 16.89
CA GLU A 207 -34.54 36.71 16.87
C GLU A 207 -33.22 36.61 17.66
N GLU A 208 -32.14 37.06 17.01
CA GLU A 208 -30.74 37.05 17.48
C GLU A 208 -29.96 35.73 17.42
N GLU A 209 -29.63 35.27 16.21
CA GLU A 209 -28.28 34.69 15.98
C GLU A 209 -27.91 34.77 14.50
N ARG A 210 -27.99 35.99 13.95
CA ARG A 210 -27.40 36.35 12.66
C ARG A 210 -26.18 37.24 12.85
N GLU A 211 -25.41 37.09 13.93
CA GLU A 211 -24.18 37.84 14.15
C GLU A 211 -23.26 37.14 15.15
N LYS A 212 -22.53 36.14 14.65
CA LYS A 212 -21.19 35.74 15.13
C LYS A 212 -20.48 34.94 14.03
N LYS A 213 -20.50 35.51 12.82
CA LYS A 213 -19.42 35.28 11.84
C LYS A 213 -18.27 36.19 12.26
N SER A 214 -17.46 35.76 13.22
CA SER A 214 -16.07 36.21 13.30
C SER A 214 -15.31 35.36 14.32
N PHE A 215 -14.31 34.64 13.80
CA PHE A 215 -13.09 34.21 14.48
C PHE A 215 -13.20 33.37 15.76
N ASN A 216 -13.09 32.05 15.58
CA ASN A 216 -11.80 31.40 15.81
C ASN A 216 -11.77 30.08 15.02
N SER A 217 -11.02 30.09 13.91
CA SER A 217 -10.55 28.87 13.27
C SER A 217 -9.43 28.30 14.15
N ALA A 218 -9.81 27.69 15.27
CA ALA A 218 -8.94 26.78 15.98
C ALA A 218 -9.02 25.45 15.24
N MET A 219 -7.91 25.10 14.60
CA MET A 219 -7.66 23.85 13.89
C MET A 219 -8.32 22.66 14.59
N VAL A 220 -9.36 22.10 13.98
CA VAL A 220 -9.37 20.65 13.83
C VAL A 220 -8.85 20.43 12.43
N THR A 221 -7.53 20.43 12.31
CA THR A 221 -6.92 19.68 11.23
C THR A 221 -7.51 18.28 11.37
N TYR A 222 -8.49 17.96 10.53
CA TYR A 222 -8.61 16.61 10.00
C TYR A 222 -7.32 16.41 9.20
N GLY A 223 -6.22 16.24 9.94
CA GLY A 223 -5.01 15.73 9.39
C GLY A 223 -5.42 14.37 8.91
N ASN A 224 -5.55 14.23 7.58
CA ASN A 224 -5.13 13.00 6.96
C ASN A 224 -3.77 12.70 7.60
N MET A 225 -3.75 11.86 8.63
CA MET A 225 -2.52 11.44 9.28
C MET A 225 -1.82 10.58 8.24
N ALA A 226 -1.08 11.29 7.39
CA ALA A 226 -0.21 10.77 6.38
C ALA A 226 0.90 10.02 7.13
N CYS A 227 0.90 8.70 7.17
CA CYS A 227 1.95 7.92 7.80
C CYS A 227 3.07 7.51 6.87
N LEU A 228 3.57 6.27 6.99
CA LEU A 228 4.51 5.45 6.21
C LEU A 228 5.93 6.03 6.09
N ASN A 229 6.74 5.28 5.36
CA ASN A 229 8.12 5.37 4.90
C ASN A 229 9.14 6.10 5.78
N CYS A 230 9.68 5.30 6.71
CA CYS A 230 11.07 5.43 7.13
C CYS A 230 12.01 5.28 5.91
N LEU A 231 12.92 6.24 5.81
CA LEU A 231 14.23 6.09 5.18
C LEU A 231 15.06 5.00 5.84
#